data_AF-A0A2N8DS96-F1
#
_entry.id   AF-A0A2N8DS96-F1
#
_cell.length_a   1.000
_cell.length_b   1.000
_cell.length_c   1.000
_cell.angle_alpha   90.00
_cell.angle_beta   90.00
_cell.angle_gamma   90.00
#
_symmetry.space_group_name_H-M   'P 1'
#
loop_
_entity.id
_entity.type
_entity.pdbx_description
1 polymer ?
#
loop_
_entity_poly.entity_id
_entity_poly.type
_entity_poly.pdbx_seq_one_letter_code
_entity_poly.pdbx_strand_id
1 'polypeptide(L)'
;MSTTDTISLLAALIGIAAWGIAVIACVIAYQQYKHAKTLEANRLTVEFWKQYQVDFTRMRSALVTLNNPMNTDVAGFTNIEYFRNWIDGIATFGTQKGIINNAMVKTLGLHMPIKKFMASLESAVNTLRAKVVSGEPRAPALLKKYEDLLNSSTVISEWLKLL
;
A
#
# COMPACT_ATOMS: atom_id res chain seq x y z
N MET A 1 -26.94 27.84 -55.57
CA MET A 1 -26.98 27.65 -54.10
C MET A 1 -27.67 28.87 -53.52
N SER A 2 -28.71 28.69 -52.70
CA SER A 2 -29.37 29.84 -52.05
C SER A 2 -28.52 30.32 -50.86
N THR A 3 -28.71 31.58 -50.45
CA THR A 3 -28.07 32.15 -49.26
C THR A 3 -28.39 31.36 -47.98
N THR A 4 -29.57 30.75 -47.92
CA THR A 4 -30.00 29.89 -46.81
C THR A 4 -29.15 28.61 -46.75
N ASP A 5 -28.87 27.98 -47.89
CA ASP A 5 -28.04 26.76 -47.96
C ASP A 5 -26.60 27.02 -47.50
N THR A 6 -26.05 28.19 -47.87
CA THR A 6 -24.70 28.59 -47.43
C THR A 6 -24.62 28.83 -45.91
N ILE A 7 -25.67 29.41 -45.31
CA ILE A 7 -25.71 29.69 -43.86
C ILE A 7 -25.85 28.38 -43.07
N SER A 8 -26.71 27.46 -43.52
CA SER A 8 -26.87 26.14 -42.90
C SER A 8 -25.58 25.31 -42.95
N LEU A 9 -24.87 25.34 -44.08
CA LEU A 9 -23.58 24.67 -44.23
C LEU A 9 -22.51 25.25 -43.28
N LEU A 10 -22.42 26.58 -43.18
CA LEU A 10 -21.50 27.26 -42.27
C LEU A 10 -21.81 26.95 -40.80
N ALA A 11 -23.09 26.96 -40.41
CA ALA A 11 -23.50 26.62 -39.05
C ALA A 11 -23.16 25.17 -38.68
N ALA A 12 -23.35 24.22 -39.60
CA ALA A 12 -22.97 22.82 -39.39
C ALA A 12 -21.45 22.66 -39.23
N LEU A 13 -20.63 23.34 -40.04
CA LEU A 13 -19.17 23.31 -39.94
C LEU A 13 -18.68 23.90 -38.60
N ILE A 14 -19.28 25.00 -38.15
CA ILE A 14 -18.98 25.60 -36.83
C ILE A 14 -19.36 24.63 -35.71
N GLY A 15 -20.53 23.97 -35.81
CA GLY A 15 -20.98 22.99 -34.83
C GLY A 15 -20.04 21.79 -34.71
N ILE A 16 -19.56 21.26 -35.84
CA ILE A 16 -18.58 20.15 -35.87
C ILE A 16 -17.24 20.59 -35.27
N ALA A 17 -16.75 21.79 -35.62
CA ALA A 17 -15.52 22.32 -35.07
C ALA A 17 -15.60 22.54 -33.55
N ALA A 18 -16.71 23.09 -33.06
CA ALA A 18 -16.95 23.28 -31.63
C ALA A 18 -17.00 21.94 -30.87
N TRP A 19 -17.65 20.92 -31.42
CA TRP A 19 -17.65 19.56 -30.86
C TRP A 19 -16.25 18.95 -30.82
N GLY A 20 -15.46 19.09 -31.90
CA GLY A 20 -14.09 18.63 -31.95
C GLY A 20 -13.21 19.26 -30.86
N ILE A 21 -13.33 20.59 -30.67
CA ILE A 21 -12.61 21.32 -29.62
C ILE A 21 -13.04 20.83 -28.23
N ALA A 22 -14.34 20.62 -27.99
CA ALA A 22 -14.84 20.13 -26.70
C ALA A 22 -14.30 18.73 -26.37
N VAL A 23 -14.26 17.81 -27.35
CA VAL A 23 -13.69 16.47 -27.17
C VAL A 23 -12.21 16.54 -26.84
N ILE A 24 -11.44 17.35 -27.57
CA ILE A 24 -10.00 17.53 -27.32
C ILE A 24 -9.78 18.11 -25.92
N ALA A 25 -10.56 19.12 -25.51
CA ALA A 25 -10.47 19.71 -24.17
C ALA A 25 -10.76 18.69 -23.07
N CYS A 26 -11.79 17.83 -23.25
CA CYS A 26 -12.07 16.73 -22.33
C CYS A 26 -10.92 15.72 -22.24
N VAL A 27 -10.31 15.35 -23.37
CA VAL A 27 -9.16 14.43 -23.39
C VAL A 27 -7.95 15.03 -22.68
N ILE A 28 -7.64 16.31 -22.93
CA ILE A 28 -6.54 17.01 -22.25
C ILE A 28 -6.80 17.09 -20.74
N ALA A 29 -8.01 17.47 -20.32
CA ALA A 29 -8.38 17.54 -18.91
C ALA A 29 -8.25 16.17 -18.22
N TYR A 30 -8.69 15.10 -18.87
CA TYR A 30 -8.53 13.74 -18.37
C TYR A 30 -7.06 13.32 -18.24
N GLN A 31 -6.23 13.63 -19.25
CA GLN A 31 -4.78 13.34 -19.20
C GLN A 31 -4.08 14.13 -18.08
N GLN A 32 -4.42 15.41 -17.90
CA GLN A 32 -3.89 16.24 -16.81
C GLN A 32 -4.29 15.68 -15.44
N TYR A 33 -5.56 15.30 -15.28
CA TYR A 33 -6.04 14.66 -14.05
C TYR A 33 -5.27 13.37 -13.74
N LYS A 34 -5.12 12.48 -14.75
CA LYS A 34 -4.38 11.23 -14.61
C LYS A 34 -2.91 11.46 -14.25
N HIS A 35 -2.27 12.45 -14.88
CA HIS A 35 -0.88 12.82 -14.60
C HIS A 35 -0.72 13.37 -13.18
N ALA A 36 -1.59 14.30 -12.76
CA ALA A 36 -1.60 14.85 -11.41
C ALA A 36 -1.78 13.76 -10.35
N LYS A 37 -2.71 12.82 -10.58
CA LYS A 37 -2.93 11.67 -9.69
C LYS A 37 -1.70 10.76 -9.59
N THR A 38 -1.03 10.52 -10.71
CA THR A 38 0.20 9.72 -10.73
C THR A 38 1.33 10.42 -9.96
N LEU A 39 1.47 11.73 -10.12
CA LEU A 39 2.48 12.52 -9.42
C LEU A 39 2.21 12.56 -7.90
N GLU A 40 0.96 12.74 -7.50
CA GLU A 40 0.53 12.66 -6.10
C GLU A 40 0.85 11.28 -5.51
N ALA A 41 0.54 10.21 -6.23
CA ALA A 41 0.83 8.86 -5.78
C ALA A 41 2.33 8.58 -5.65
N ASN A 42 3.14 9.05 -6.61
CA ASN A 42 4.59 8.96 -6.54
C ASN A 42 5.14 9.72 -5.33
N ARG A 43 4.66 10.96 -5.10
CA ARG A 43 5.09 11.79 -3.97
C ARG A 43 4.78 11.11 -2.64
N LEU A 44 3.56 10.60 -2.46
CA LEU A 44 3.18 9.88 -1.24
C LEU A 44 4.00 8.60 -1.05
N THR A 45 4.31 7.88 -2.13
CA THR A 45 5.17 6.69 -2.08
C THR A 45 6.60 7.05 -1.64
N VAL A 46 7.13 8.19 -2.07
CA VAL A 46 8.44 8.70 -1.63
C VAL A 46 8.41 9.10 -0.15
N GLU A 47 7.37 9.81 0.30
CA GLU A 47 7.25 10.18 1.72
C GLU A 47 7.16 8.96 2.63
N PHE A 48 6.42 7.94 2.20
CA PHE A 48 6.39 6.63 2.86
C PHE A 48 7.79 6.01 2.98
N TRP A 49 8.56 6.01 1.88
CA TRP A 49 9.94 5.51 1.89
C TRP A 49 10.86 6.32 2.81
N LYS A 50 10.73 7.64 2.85
CA LYS A 50 11.50 8.47 3.79
C LYS A 50 11.16 8.13 5.23
N GLN A 51 9.88 7.97 5.54
CA GLN A 51 9.45 7.56 6.89
C GLN A 51 10.03 6.20 7.26
N TYR A 52 10.06 5.24 6.33
CA TYR A 52 10.72 3.95 6.52
C TYR A 52 12.20 4.11 6.93
N GLN A 53 12.93 5.02 6.27
CA GLN A 53 14.33 5.27 6.59
C GLN A 53 14.51 5.89 7.97
N VAL A 54 13.65 6.84 8.34
CA VAL A 54 13.67 7.48 9.66
C VAL A 54 13.41 6.46 10.77
N ASP A 55 12.41 5.59 10.57
CA ASP A 55 11.98 4.60 11.57
C ASP A 55 12.71 3.26 11.46
N PHE A 56 13.74 3.15 10.60
CA PHE A 56 14.39 1.89 10.26
C PHE A 56 14.88 1.12 11.49
N THR A 57 15.42 1.80 12.49
CA THR A 57 15.88 1.18 13.75
C THR A 57 14.75 0.49 14.50
N ARG A 58 13.58 1.11 14.56
CA ARG A 58 12.39 0.55 15.22
C ARG A 58 11.86 -0.67 14.47
N MET A 59 11.86 -0.60 13.15
CA MET A 59 11.43 -1.69 12.27
C MET A 59 12.40 -2.88 12.34
N ARG A 60 13.72 -2.60 12.39
CA ARG A 60 14.74 -3.63 12.63
C ARG A 60 14.56 -4.28 13.99
N SER A 61 14.28 -3.50 15.03
CA SER A 61 14.00 -4.03 16.37
C SER A 61 12.81 -4.99 16.36
N ALA A 62 11.72 -4.64 15.68
CA ALA A 62 10.57 -5.53 15.52
C ALA A 62 10.97 -6.88 14.87
N LEU A 63 11.73 -6.85 13.77
CA LEU A 63 12.20 -8.08 13.11
C LEU A 63 13.10 -8.94 14.02
N VAL A 64 13.95 -8.32 14.83
CA VAL A 64 14.79 -9.05 15.80
C VAL A 64 13.93 -9.72 16.87
N THR A 65 12.91 -9.02 17.40
CA THR A 65 11.98 -9.58 18.38
C THR A 65 11.19 -10.76 17.81
N LEU A 66 10.74 -10.67 16.55
CA LEU A 66 10.04 -11.76 15.86
C LEU A 66 10.88 -13.05 15.75
N ASN A 67 12.21 -12.95 15.71
CA ASN A 67 13.09 -14.13 15.64
C ASN A 67 13.16 -14.93 16.95
N ASN A 68 12.79 -14.32 18.08
CA ASN A 68 12.73 -14.99 19.37
C ASN A 68 11.44 -14.61 20.12
N PRO A 69 10.28 -15.13 19.67
CA PRO A 69 8.99 -14.66 20.15
C PRO A 69 8.75 -14.99 21.63
N MET A 70 9.41 -16.01 22.17
CA MET A 70 9.32 -16.39 23.59
C MET A 70 9.89 -15.34 24.54
N ASN A 71 10.87 -14.54 24.08
CA ASN A 71 11.51 -13.49 24.87
C ASN A 71 10.94 -12.10 24.56
N THR A 72 9.76 -12.03 23.96
CA THR A 72 9.10 -10.76 23.66
C THR A 72 8.68 -10.06 24.95
N ASP A 73 9.21 -8.87 25.17
CA ASP A 73 8.74 -7.94 26.20
C ASP A 73 7.64 -7.01 25.65
N VAL A 74 7.09 -6.16 26.52
CA VAL A 74 6.00 -5.25 26.13
C VAL A 74 6.46 -4.28 25.04
N ALA A 75 7.64 -3.68 25.21
CA ALA A 75 8.18 -2.71 24.26
C ALA A 75 8.47 -3.34 22.88
N GLY A 76 9.03 -4.56 22.86
CA GLY A 76 9.25 -5.32 21.64
C GLY A 76 7.96 -5.63 20.90
N PHE A 77 6.92 -6.07 21.62
CA PHE A 77 5.61 -6.32 20.99
C PHE A 77 4.98 -5.04 20.42
N THR A 78 5.01 -3.94 21.18
CA THR A 78 4.51 -2.64 20.69
C THR A 78 5.25 -2.16 19.45
N ASN A 79 6.55 -2.43 19.32
CA ASN A 79 7.29 -2.11 18.09
C ASN A 79 6.84 -2.97 16.90
N ILE A 80 6.50 -4.24 17.12
CA ILE A 80 5.92 -5.12 16.10
C ILE A 80 4.54 -4.59 15.67
N GLU A 81 3.67 -4.24 16.62
CA GLU A 81 2.35 -3.68 16.34
C GLU A 81 2.44 -2.35 15.58
N TYR A 82 3.33 -1.46 16.03
CA TYR A 82 3.56 -0.18 15.36
C TYR A 82 4.00 -0.39 13.92
N PHE A 83 4.95 -1.29 13.68
CA PHE A 83 5.42 -1.57 12.33
C PHE A 83 4.32 -2.20 11.46
N ARG A 84 3.58 -3.18 11.99
CA ARG A 84 2.43 -3.79 11.29
C ARG A 84 1.39 -2.73 10.92
N ASN A 85 1.00 -1.87 11.86
CA ASN A 85 -0.02 -0.84 11.63
C ASN A 85 0.44 0.22 10.64
N TRP A 86 1.73 0.56 10.67
CA TRP A 86 2.32 1.40 9.63
C TRP A 86 2.14 0.73 8.27
N ILE A 87 2.61 -0.53 8.08
CA ILE A 87 2.47 -1.29 6.82
C ILE A 87 1.00 -1.35 6.36
N ASP A 88 0.08 -1.66 7.27
CA ASP A 88 -1.35 -1.78 7.01
C ASP A 88 -1.97 -0.48 6.49
N GLY A 89 -1.52 0.66 7.02
CA GLY A 89 -1.90 1.98 6.52
C GLY A 89 -1.55 2.15 5.05
N ILE A 90 -0.32 1.81 4.64
CA ILE A 90 0.11 1.90 3.23
C ILE A 90 -0.60 0.86 2.37
N ALA A 91 -0.74 -0.36 2.88
CA ALA A 91 -1.42 -1.44 2.17
C ALA A 91 -2.88 -1.06 1.84
N THR A 92 -3.56 -0.38 2.75
CA THR A 92 -4.90 0.18 2.52
C THR A 92 -4.89 1.19 1.37
N PHE A 93 -3.93 2.12 1.35
CA PHE A 93 -3.81 3.10 0.26
C PHE A 93 -3.43 2.47 -1.09
N GLY A 94 -2.60 1.42 -1.07
CA GLY A 94 -2.14 0.70 -2.26
C GLY A 94 -3.15 -0.29 -2.85
N THR A 95 -4.09 -0.79 -2.03
CA THR A 95 -5.11 -1.78 -2.47
C THR A 95 -6.42 -1.12 -2.84
N GLN A 96 -6.92 -0.16 -2.04
CA GLN A 96 -8.29 0.35 -2.18
C GLN A 96 -8.38 1.71 -2.86
N LYS A 97 -7.32 2.52 -2.82
CA LYS A 97 -7.42 3.94 -3.18
C LYS A 97 -6.56 4.35 -4.37
N GLY A 98 -5.63 3.49 -4.84
CA GLY A 98 -4.72 3.83 -5.94
C GLY A 98 -3.85 5.06 -5.64
N ILE A 99 -3.70 5.40 -4.35
CA ILE A 99 -3.00 6.60 -3.86
C ILE A 99 -1.50 6.31 -3.69
N ILE A 100 -1.08 5.04 -3.70
CA ILE A 100 0.32 4.63 -3.68
C ILE A 100 0.67 3.97 -5.01
N ASN A 101 1.85 4.28 -5.54
CA ASN A 101 2.34 3.65 -6.75
C ASN A 101 3.08 2.35 -6.41
N ASN A 102 2.42 1.22 -6.63
CA ASN A 102 2.97 -0.11 -6.39
C ASN A 102 4.26 -0.40 -7.17
N ALA A 103 4.41 0.12 -8.39
CA ALA A 103 5.65 -0.03 -9.14
C ALA A 103 6.80 0.71 -8.45
N MET A 104 6.53 1.89 -7.90
CA MET A 104 7.53 2.66 -7.16
C MET A 104 7.88 2.01 -5.82
N VAL A 105 6.92 1.39 -5.12
CA VAL A 105 7.19 0.57 -3.92
C VAL A 105 8.17 -0.57 -4.23
N LYS A 106 8.07 -1.19 -5.41
CA LYS A 106 9.03 -2.20 -5.87
C LYS A 106 10.40 -1.59 -6.13
N THR A 107 10.46 -0.52 -6.92
CA THR A 107 11.72 0.17 -7.29
C THR A 107 12.48 0.68 -6.08
N LEU A 108 11.78 1.20 -5.07
CA LEU A 108 12.38 1.65 -3.81
C LEU A 108 12.76 0.50 -2.87
N GLY A 109 12.49 -0.75 -3.24
CA GLY A 109 12.87 -1.94 -2.48
C GLY A 109 12.01 -2.22 -1.24
N LEU A 110 10.91 -1.49 -1.02
CA LEU A 110 10.09 -1.57 0.20
C LEU A 110 9.30 -2.87 0.32
N HIS A 111 8.97 -3.49 -0.82
CA HIS A 111 8.28 -4.77 -0.88
C HIS A 111 9.04 -5.90 -0.14
N MET A 112 10.38 -5.91 -0.19
CA MET A 112 11.19 -6.98 0.41
C MET A 112 11.15 -6.96 1.96
N PRO A 113 11.40 -5.82 2.64
CA PRO A 113 11.20 -5.73 4.10
C PRO A 113 9.80 -6.11 4.55
N ILE A 114 8.76 -5.75 3.79
CA ILE A 114 7.37 -6.08 4.13
C ILE A 114 7.12 -7.59 3.99
N LYS A 115 7.56 -8.22 2.89
CA LYS A 115 7.49 -9.68 2.71
C LYS A 115 8.24 -10.41 3.83
N LYS A 116 9.43 -9.92 4.18
CA LYS A 116 10.23 -10.48 5.27
C LYS A 116 9.53 -10.35 6.63
N PHE A 117 8.92 -9.21 6.91
CA PHE A 117 8.16 -9.00 8.14
C PHE A 117 7.00 -10.01 8.27
N MET A 118 6.18 -10.16 7.22
CA MET A 118 5.07 -11.11 7.23
C MET A 118 5.55 -12.55 7.41
N ALA A 119 6.60 -12.96 6.70
CA ALA A 119 7.19 -14.29 6.86
C ALA A 119 7.76 -14.51 8.28
N SER A 120 8.42 -13.50 8.87
CA SER A 120 8.91 -13.56 10.24
C SER A 120 7.76 -13.65 11.26
N LEU A 121 6.65 -12.96 11.02
CA LEU A 121 5.46 -13.03 11.87
C LEU A 121 4.82 -14.42 11.83
N GLU A 122 4.65 -15.00 10.64
CA GLU A 122 4.17 -16.38 10.46
C GLU A 122 5.10 -17.40 11.13
N SER A 123 6.42 -17.24 10.95
CA SER A 123 7.42 -18.09 11.59
C SER A 123 7.37 -17.98 13.12
N ALA A 124 7.15 -16.79 13.66
CA ALA A 124 7.00 -16.57 15.10
C ALA A 124 5.76 -17.30 15.66
N VAL A 125 4.62 -17.19 14.96
CA VAL A 125 3.40 -17.95 15.29
C VAL A 125 3.67 -19.45 15.31
N ASN A 126 4.31 -19.99 14.25
CA ASN A 126 4.61 -21.42 14.17
C ASN A 126 5.56 -21.89 15.28
N THR A 127 6.56 -21.07 15.62
CA THR A 127 7.47 -21.35 16.74
C THR A 127 6.71 -21.41 18.06
N LEU A 128 5.81 -20.45 18.30
CA LEU A 128 4.99 -20.43 19.52
C LEU A 128 4.03 -21.63 19.57
N ARG A 129 3.43 -22.05 18.44
CA ARG A 129 2.62 -23.29 18.38
C ARG A 129 3.41 -24.51 18.82
N ALA A 130 4.64 -24.69 18.32
CA ALA A 130 5.51 -25.79 18.73
C ALA A 130 5.85 -25.74 20.24
N LYS A 131 6.05 -24.53 20.78
CA LYS A 131 6.30 -24.32 22.22
C LYS A 131 5.08 -24.61 23.09
N VAL A 132 3.88 -24.28 22.63
CA VAL A 132 2.62 -24.69 23.30
C VAL A 132 2.53 -26.21 23.39
N VAL A 133 2.79 -26.92 22.29
CA VAL A 133 2.79 -28.40 22.27
C VAL A 133 3.85 -28.97 23.22
N SER A 134 4.97 -28.28 23.37
CA SER A 134 6.06 -28.64 24.29
C SER A 134 5.76 -28.31 25.77
N GLY A 135 4.59 -27.74 26.09
CA GLY A 135 4.16 -27.46 27.45
C GLY A 135 4.72 -26.17 28.07
N GLU A 136 5.25 -25.24 27.26
CA GLU A 136 5.83 -23.98 27.75
C GLU A 136 4.74 -23.03 28.28
N PRO A 137 4.72 -22.69 29.59
CA PRO A 137 3.57 -22.01 30.21
C PRO A 137 3.24 -20.63 29.64
N ARG A 138 4.24 -19.89 29.13
CA ARG A 138 4.07 -18.55 28.54
C ARG A 138 3.65 -18.59 27.07
N ALA A 139 3.86 -19.71 26.39
CA ALA A 139 3.65 -19.82 24.95
C ALA A 139 2.18 -19.61 24.51
N PRO A 140 1.14 -20.12 25.21
CA PRO A 140 -0.24 -19.95 24.77
C PRO A 140 -0.70 -18.48 24.72
N ALA A 141 -0.33 -17.70 25.74
CA ALA A 141 -0.70 -16.28 25.81
C ALA A 141 0.00 -15.44 24.73
N LEU A 142 1.27 -15.74 24.45
CA LEU A 142 2.02 -15.10 23.37
C LEU A 142 1.50 -15.53 22.00
N LEU A 143 1.18 -16.82 21.83
CA LEU A 143 0.64 -17.37 20.59
C LEU A 143 -0.63 -16.61 20.19
N LYS A 144 -1.58 -16.47 21.13
CA LYS A 144 -2.83 -15.74 20.87
C LYS A 144 -2.57 -14.32 20.36
N LYS A 145 -1.68 -13.56 21.02
CA LYS A 145 -1.33 -12.19 20.60
C LYS A 145 -0.77 -12.14 19.17
N TYR A 146 0.13 -13.05 18.85
CA TYR A 146 0.75 -13.10 17.53
C TYR A 146 -0.21 -13.59 16.44
N GLU A 147 -1.11 -14.52 16.76
CA GLU A 147 -2.17 -14.97 15.84
C GLU A 147 -3.18 -13.86 15.57
N ASP A 148 -3.60 -13.11 16.60
CA ASP A 148 -4.48 -11.95 16.43
C ASP A 148 -3.83 -10.89 15.51
N LEU A 149 -2.52 -10.63 15.69
CA LEU A 149 -1.77 -9.71 14.84
C LEU A 149 -1.62 -10.22 13.39
N LEU A 150 -1.39 -11.51 13.21
CA LEU A 150 -1.30 -12.12 11.88
C LEU A 150 -2.65 -12.08 11.16
N ASN A 151 -3.73 -12.45 11.85
CA ASN A 151 -5.10 -12.48 11.30
C ASN A 151 -5.57 -11.07 10.91
N SER A 152 -5.25 -10.06 11.73
CA SER A 152 -5.57 -8.67 11.38
C SER A 152 -4.78 -8.18 10.17
N SER A 153 -3.65 -8.80 9.81
CA SER A 153 -2.78 -8.38 8.69
C SER A 153 -3.26 -8.80 7.29
N THR A 154 -4.56 -9.06 7.12
CA THR A 154 -5.15 -9.53 5.85
C THR A 154 -4.92 -8.54 4.69
N VAL A 155 -5.10 -7.23 4.92
CA VAL A 155 -4.91 -6.20 3.89
C VAL A 155 -3.46 -6.15 3.41
N ILE A 156 -2.50 -6.35 4.31
CA ILE A 156 -1.07 -6.44 3.96
C ILE A 156 -0.83 -7.63 3.04
N SER A 157 -1.37 -8.80 3.39
CA SER A 157 -1.24 -10.02 2.60
C SER A 157 -1.87 -9.91 1.21
N GLU A 158 -3.02 -9.25 1.09
CA GLU A 158 -3.66 -8.96 -0.19
C GLU A 158 -2.83 -8.00 -1.03
N TRP A 159 -2.36 -6.91 -0.42
CA TRP A 159 -1.53 -5.92 -1.10
C TRP A 159 -0.22 -6.52 -1.60
N LEU A 160 0.42 -7.38 -0.81
CA LEU A 160 1.64 -8.09 -1.20
C LEU A 160 1.47 -8.97 -2.45
N LYS A 161 0.25 -9.46 -2.74
CA LYS A 161 -0.04 -10.20 -3.99
C LYS A 161 -0.12 -9.27 -5.22
N LEU A 162 -0.41 -7.99 -4.99
CA LEU A 162 -0.41 -6.94 -6.02
C LEU A 162 0.99 -6.34 -6.26
N LEU A 163 1.91 -6.55 -5.30
CA LEU A 163 3.34 -6.22 -5.37
C LEU A 163 4.14 -7.42 -5.89
#